data_AF-A0A353U1X4-F1
#
_entry.id   AF-A0A353U1X4-F1
#
_cell.length_a   1.000
_cell.length_b   1.000
_cell.length_c   1.000
_cell.angle_alpha   90.00
_cell.angle_beta   90.00
_cell.angle_gamma   90.00
#
_symmetry.space_group_name_H-M   'P 1'
#
loop_
_entity.id
_entity.type
_entity.pdbx_description
1 polymer ?
#
loop_
_entity_poly.entity_id
_entity_poly.type
_entity_poly.pdbx_seq_one_letter_code
_entity_poly.pdbx_strand_id
1 'polypeptide(L)'
;MNLLTTKKERLIRMKPPRAVSKTEKIIFPLIGLIVTTFIAPSALSLLGMLFFGNLLKESGVTNRLAETARTSMTDIVTILLGMCVGASTSAAKFLTVDSIKIFLLGALAFSIATAGGVLVAKVMNLFLKDGNKINPLIGSAGVSAVPAAARVSQNEG
;
A
#
# COMPACT_ATOMS: atom_id res chain seq x y z
N MET A 1 10.97 12.10 -6.65
CA MET A 1 9.97 13.00 -7.27
C MET A 1 10.62 14.13 -8.06
N ASN A 2 11.55 14.90 -7.48
CA ASN A 2 12.18 16.05 -8.15
C ASN A 2 12.97 15.76 -9.42
N LEU A 3 13.64 14.60 -9.48
CA LEU A 3 14.45 14.19 -10.63
C LEU A 3 13.63 13.72 -11.84
N LEU A 4 12.46 13.13 -11.61
CA LEU A 4 11.71 12.40 -12.64
C LEU A 4 10.46 13.12 -13.13
N THR A 5 10.00 14.18 -12.45
CA THR A 5 8.74 14.87 -12.77
C THR A 5 8.96 16.36 -13.05
N THR A 6 8.27 16.87 -14.06
CA THR A 6 8.32 18.29 -14.45
C THR A 6 7.29 19.12 -13.69
N LYS A 7 7.49 20.44 -13.58
CA LYS A 7 6.52 21.35 -12.94
C LYS A 7 5.14 21.29 -13.60
N LYS A 8 5.09 21.17 -14.93
CA LYS A 8 3.82 21.06 -15.70
C LYS A 8 3.03 19.81 -15.31
N GLU A 9 3.70 18.67 -15.13
CA GLU A 9 3.05 17.40 -14.74
C GLU A 9 2.51 17.42 -13.31
N ARG A 10 3.19 18.11 -12.38
CA ARG A 10 2.74 18.21 -10.98
C ARG A 10 1.50 19.08 -10.81
N LEU A 11 1.28 20.03 -11.71
CA LEU A 11 0.13 20.92 -11.69
C LEU A 11 -1.14 20.29 -12.30
N ILE A 12 -1.10 19.02 -12.69
CA ILE A 12 -2.28 18.29 -13.18
C ILE A 12 -3.31 18.19 -12.04
N ARG A 13 -4.48 18.79 -12.27
CA ARG A 13 -5.62 18.74 -11.33
C ARG A 13 -6.37 17.43 -11.50
N MET A 14 -6.41 16.64 -10.43
CA MET A 14 -7.17 15.39 -10.38
C MET A 14 -8.67 15.68 -10.20
N LYS A 15 -9.51 14.92 -10.90
CA LYS A 15 -10.96 14.94 -10.70
C LYS A 15 -11.30 14.35 -9.31
N PRO A 16 -12.38 14.82 -8.66
CA PRO A 16 -12.84 14.23 -7.42
C PRO A 16 -13.17 12.74 -7.63
N PRO A 17 -12.93 11.89 -6.62
CA PRO A 17 -13.25 10.47 -6.72
C PRO A 17 -14.77 10.28 -6.85
N ARG A 18 -15.18 9.25 -7.59
CA ARG A 18 -16.59 8.89 -7.71
C ARG A 18 -17.16 8.45 -6.36
N ALA A 19 -18.43 8.75 -6.12
CA ALA A 19 -19.15 8.16 -5.01
C ALA A 19 -19.34 6.66 -5.26
N VAL A 20 -18.75 5.83 -4.40
CA VAL A 20 -18.87 4.38 -4.45
C VAL A 20 -20.05 3.92 -3.60
N SER A 21 -20.90 3.05 -4.16
CA SER A 21 -22.07 2.53 -3.45
C SER A 21 -21.66 1.58 -2.32
N LYS A 22 -22.52 1.43 -1.30
CA LYS A 22 -22.27 0.47 -0.21
C LYS A 22 -22.15 -0.96 -0.73
N THR A 23 -23.00 -1.33 -1.69
CA THR A 23 -22.98 -2.65 -2.33
C THR A 23 -21.65 -2.93 -3.02
N GLU A 24 -21.10 -1.94 -3.73
CA GLU A 24 -19.81 -2.07 -4.41
C GLU A 24 -18.65 -2.28 -3.42
N LYS A 25 -18.67 -1.58 -2.28
CA LYS A 25 -17.64 -1.76 -1.24
C LYS A 25 -17.67 -3.14 -0.59
N ILE A 26 -18.85 -3.74 -0.43
CA ILE A 26 -19.02 -5.08 0.15
C ILE A 26 -18.64 -6.17 -0.85
N ILE A 27 -18.99 -6.00 -2.13
CA ILE A 27 -18.70 -6.97 -3.19
C ILE A 27 -17.19 -6.98 -3.53
N PHE A 28 -16.51 -5.84 -3.43
CA PHE A 28 -15.07 -5.73 -3.73
C PHE A 28 -14.19 -6.78 -3.02
N PRO A 29 -14.23 -6.96 -1.68
CA PRO A 29 -13.43 -7.97 -1.01
C PRO A 29 -13.84 -9.41 -1.38
N LEU A 30 -15.12 -9.67 -1.70
CA LEU A 30 -15.58 -11.00 -2.12
C LEU A 30 -15.02 -11.38 -3.49
N ILE A 31 -15.10 -10.46 -4.47
CA ILE A 31 -14.50 -10.67 -5.79
C ILE A 31 -12.98 -10.79 -5.66
N GLY A 32 -12.34 -9.92 -4.87
CA GLY A 32 -10.91 -9.97 -4.62
C GLY A 32 -10.46 -11.33 -4.06
N LEU A 33 -11.22 -11.90 -3.12
CA LEU A 33 -10.96 -13.22 -2.57
C LEU A 33 -11.09 -14.32 -3.64
N ILE A 34 -12.17 -14.33 -4.41
CA ILE A 34 -12.40 -15.31 -5.47
C ILE A 34 -11.29 -15.26 -6.52
N VAL A 35 -10.95 -14.07 -7.00
CA VAL A 35 -9.88 -13.86 -7.99
C VAL A 35 -8.53 -14.32 -7.44
N THR A 36 -8.23 -14.01 -6.17
CA THR A 36 -6.99 -14.47 -5.53
C THR A 36 -6.93 -15.98 -5.44
N THR A 37 -8.04 -16.64 -5.07
CA THR A 37 -8.12 -18.11 -4.98
C THR A 37 -7.84 -18.78 -6.32
N PHE A 38 -8.31 -18.22 -7.44
CA PHE A 38 -8.09 -18.81 -8.76
C PHE A 38 -6.71 -18.50 -9.37
N ILE A 39 -6.17 -17.29 -9.16
CA ILE A 39 -4.91 -16.87 -9.78
C ILE A 39 -3.69 -17.25 -8.94
N ALA A 40 -3.76 -17.02 -7.63
CA ALA A 40 -2.62 -17.18 -6.72
C ALA A 40 -3.05 -17.75 -5.37
N PRO A 41 -3.33 -19.07 -5.28
CA PRO A 41 -3.75 -19.72 -4.04
C PRO A 41 -2.77 -19.53 -2.88
N SER A 42 -1.47 -19.42 -3.15
CA SER A 42 -0.43 -19.19 -2.14
C SER A 42 -0.55 -17.83 -1.46
N ALA A 43 -1.14 -16.82 -2.12
CA ALA A 43 -1.37 -15.49 -1.56
C ALA A 43 -2.64 -15.41 -0.70
N LEU A 44 -3.46 -16.47 -0.67
CA LEU A 44 -4.75 -16.50 0.02
C LEU A 44 -4.61 -16.30 1.53
N SER A 45 -3.52 -16.80 2.15
CA SER A 45 -3.27 -16.63 3.58
C SER A 45 -3.10 -15.15 3.98
N LEU A 46 -2.55 -14.33 3.08
CA LEU A 46 -2.30 -12.91 3.32
C LEU A 46 -3.44 -12.04 2.82
N LEU A 47 -3.79 -12.17 1.54
CA LEU A 47 -4.86 -11.38 0.91
C LEU A 47 -6.24 -11.76 1.46
N GLY A 48 -6.46 -13.02 1.83
CA GLY A 48 -7.73 -13.45 2.42
C GLY A 48 -8.00 -12.76 3.76
N MET A 49 -6.98 -12.64 4.63
CA MET A 49 -7.12 -11.92 5.91
C MET A 49 -7.32 -10.41 5.69
N LEU A 50 -6.67 -9.83 4.68
CA LEU A 50 -6.88 -8.43 4.28
C LEU A 50 -8.33 -8.18 3.81
N PHE A 51 -8.85 -9.03 2.92
CA PHE A 51 -10.22 -8.91 2.42
C PHE A 51 -11.26 -9.20 3.51
N PHE A 52 -10.97 -10.11 4.44
CA PHE A 52 -11.81 -10.36 5.61
C PHE A 52 -11.91 -9.13 6.51
N GLY A 53 -10.78 -8.47 6.81
CA GLY A 53 -10.77 -7.21 7.56
C GLY A 53 -11.57 -6.11 6.86
N ASN A 54 -11.47 -6.02 5.53
CA ASN A 54 -12.27 -5.08 4.74
C ASN A 54 -13.78 -5.40 4.80
N LEU A 55 -14.14 -6.68 4.72
CA LEU A 55 -15.54 -7.12 4.83
C LEU A 55 -16.11 -6.81 6.23
N LEU A 56 -15.36 -7.02 7.31
CA LEU A 56 -15.80 -6.65 8.66
C LEU A 56 -16.10 -5.16 8.77
N LYS A 57 -15.28 -4.31 8.14
CA LYS A 57 -15.49 -2.86 8.13
C LYS A 57 -16.70 -2.44 7.30
N GLU A 58 -16.87 -3.00 6.10
CA GLU A 58 -17.89 -2.55 5.14
C GLU A 58 -19.26 -3.25 5.31
N SER A 59 -19.31 -4.39 6.00
CA SER A 59 -20.54 -5.15 6.28
C SER A 59 -21.54 -4.38 7.16
N GLY A 60 -21.05 -3.57 8.09
CA GLY A 60 -21.87 -2.68 8.94
C GLY A 60 -22.68 -3.37 10.04
N VAL A 61 -22.70 -4.71 10.09
CA VAL A 61 -23.33 -5.49 11.18
C VAL A 61 -22.30 -6.03 12.19
N THR A 62 -21.02 -6.00 11.83
CA THR A 62 -19.90 -6.52 12.64
C THR A 62 -19.04 -5.40 13.24
N ASN A 63 -19.62 -4.23 13.53
CA ASN A 63 -18.87 -3.07 14.03
C ASN A 63 -18.02 -3.38 15.27
N ARG A 64 -18.53 -4.18 16.22
CA ARG A 64 -17.77 -4.60 17.40
C ARG A 64 -16.53 -5.42 17.02
N LEU A 65 -16.68 -6.35 16.08
CA LEU A 65 -15.56 -7.18 15.61
C LEU A 65 -14.55 -6.35 14.82
N ALA A 66 -15.03 -5.46 13.94
CA ALA A 66 -14.16 -4.57 13.17
C ALA A 66 -13.36 -3.63 14.08
N GLU A 67 -13.98 -3.12 15.15
CA GLU A 67 -13.31 -2.27 16.14
C GLU A 67 -12.23 -3.04 16.90
N THR A 68 -12.58 -4.20 17.46
CA THR A 68 -11.61 -5.03 18.18
C THR A 68 -10.45 -5.46 17.28
N ALA A 69 -10.72 -5.81 16.02
CA ALA A 69 -9.68 -6.21 15.07
C ALA A 69 -8.70 -5.06 14.77
N ARG A 70 -9.19 -3.83 14.54
CA ARG A 70 -8.35 -2.69 14.13
C ARG A 70 -7.63 -1.98 15.28
N THR A 71 -8.06 -2.19 16.52
CA THR A 71 -7.43 -1.59 17.72
C THR A 71 -6.78 -2.69 18.58
N SER A 72 -7.50 -3.19 19.59
CA SER A 72 -6.95 -4.03 20.66
C SER A 72 -6.26 -5.29 20.14
N MET A 73 -6.82 -5.96 19.13
CA MET A 73 -6.20 -7.18 18.59
C MET A 73 -4.92 -6.86 17.80
N THR A 74 -4.93 -5.78 17.01
CA THR A 74 -3.74 -5.32 16.30
C THR A 74 -2.65 -4.90 17.29
N ASP A 75 -2.98 -4.21 18.38
CA ASP A 75 -2.02 -3.79 19.40
C ASP A 75 -1.38 -4.99 20.09
N ILE A 76 -2.18 -5.97 20.54
CA ILE A 76 -1.69 -7.20 21.18
C ILE A 76 -0.76 -7.96 20.24
N VAL A 77 -1.19 -8.20 19.00
CA VAL A 77 -0.39 -8.94 18.02
C VAL A 77 0.89 -8.17 17.66
N THR A 78 0.85 -6.84 17.59
CA THR A 78 2.02 -6.00 17.31
C THR A 78 3.05 -6.08 18.43
N ILE A 79 2.61 -6.07 19.71
CA ILE A 79 3.51 -6.25 20.86
C ILE A 79 4.18 -7.63 20.80
N LEU A 80 3.40 -8.69 20.58
CA LEU A 80 3.92 -10.06 20.50
C LEU A 80 4.89 -10.23 19.33
N LEU A 81 4.54 -9.71 18.14
CA LEU A 81 5.39 -9.77 16.95
C LEU A 81 6.68 -8.98 17.15
N GLY A 82 6.59 -7.78 17.72
CA GLY A 82 7.76 -6.96 18.07
C GLY A 82 8.70 -7.68 19.04
N MET A 83 8.16 -8.33 20.07
CA MET A 83 8.93 -9.13 21.02
C MET A 83 9.61 -10.34 20.33
N CYS A 84 8.87 -11.09 19.50
CA CYS A 84 9.43 -12.24 18.77
C CYS A 84 10.54 -11.84 17.78
N VAL A 85 10.35 -10.74 17.05
CA VAL A 85 11.36 -10.21 16.12
C VAL A 85 12.59 -9.73 16.89
N GLY A 86 12.40 -8.98 17.98
CA GLY A 86 13.50 -8.51 18.84
C GLY A 86 14.26 -9.65 19.53
N ALA A 87 13.55 -10.70 19.98
CA ALA A 87 14.19 -11.89 20.53
C ALA A 87 15.03 -12.65 19.49
N SER A 88 14.65 -12.56 18.20
CA SER A 88 15.37 -13.20 17.09
C SER A 88 16.62 -12.42 16.66
N THR A 89 16.75 -11.14 17.02
CA THR A 89 17.91 -10.30 16.68
C THR A 89 19.08 -10.49 17.64
N SER A 90 19.70 -11.68 17.63
CA SER A 90 20.96 -11.92 18.34
C SER A 90 22.10 -11.09 17.73
N ALA A 91 23.00 -10.56 18.57
CA ALA A 91 24.14 -9.73 18.14
C ALA A 91 24.98 -10.39 17.04
N ALA A 92 25.15 -11.71 17.10
CA ALA A 92 25.88 -12.50 16.10
C ALA A 92 25.19 -12.55 14.72
N LYS A 93 23.87 -12.37 14.65
CA LYS A 93 23.10 -12.33 13.39
C LYS A 93 22.90 -10.92 12.85
N PHE A 94 22.91 -9.90 13.73
CA PHE A 94 22.60 -8.52 13.36
C PHE A 94 23.84 -7.69 12.99
N LEU A 95 24.99 -7.94 13.62
CA LEU A 95 26.25 -7.24 13.32
C LEU A 95 27.05 -7.97 12.24
N THR A 96 26.41 -8.28 11.11
CA THR A 96 27.06 -8.91 9.96
C THR A 96 27.12 -7.96 8.78
N VAL A 97 28.09 -8.17 7.89
CA VAL A 97 28.18 -7.43 6.63
C VAL A 97 26.92 -7.62 5.79
N ASP A 98 26.25 -8.77 5.91
CA ASP A 98 25.01 -9.05 5.20
C ASP A 98 23.84 -8.20 5.70
N SER A 99 23.78 -7.88 7.00
CA SER A 99 22.79 -6.93 7.54
C SER A 99 22.94 -5.55 6.91
N ILE A 100 24.16 -5.05 6.75
CA ILE A 100 24.44 -3.77 6.07
C ILE A 100 23.98 -3.83 4.60
N LYS A 101 24.25 -4.94 3.89
CA LYS A 101 23.76 -5.13 2.52
C LYS A 101 22.23 -5.09 2.45
N ILE A 102 21.52 -5.72 3.40
CA ILE A 102 20.05 -5.69 3.44
C ILE A 102 19.53 -4.27 3.60
N PHE A 103 20.13 -3.45 4.48
CA PHE A 103 19.73 -2.05 4.63
C PHE A 103 19.93 -1.23 3.34
N LEU A 104 21.09 -1.39 2.68
CA LEU A 104 21.38 -0.70 1.42
C LEU A 104 20.44 -1.16 0.30
N LEU A 105 20.19 -2.47 0.17
CA LEU A 105 19.24 -3.02 -0.78
C LEU A 105 17.82 -2.52 -0.51
N GLY A 106 17.41 -2.39 0.75
CA GLY A 106 16.12 -1.81 1.12
C GLY A 106 15.98 -0.35 0.67
N ALA A 107 16.99 0.48 0.93
CA ALA A 107 17.00 1.88 0.50
C ALA A 107 16.95 2.03 -1.03
N LEU A 108 17.71 1.19 -1.76
CA LEU A 108 17.69 1.13 -3.21
C LEU A 108 16.33 0.61 -3.73
N ALA A 109 15.75 -0.41 -3.09
CA ALA A 109 14.44 -0.95 -3.46
C ALA A 109 13.35 0.12 -3.32
N PHE A 110 13.34 0.91 -2.23
CA PHE A 110 12.42 2.04 -2.09
C PHE A 110 12.62 3.11 -3.17
N SER A 111 13.87 3.41 -3.52
CA SER A 111 14.20 4.38 -4.57
C SER A 111 13.71 3.92 -5.94
N ILE A 112 13.93 2.65 -6.29
CA ILE A 112 13.49 2.04 -7.54
C ILE A 112 11.96 1.92 -7.57
N ALA A 113 11.32 1.50 -6.48
CA ALA A 113 9.86 1.41 -6.40
C ALA A 113 9.20 2.78 -6.60
N THR A 114 9.74 3.83 -5.97
CA THR A 114 9.26 5.21 -6.13
C THR A 114 9.45 5.69 -7.57
N ALA A 115 10.63 5.45 -8.16
CA ALA A 115 10.91 5.81 -9.55
C ALA A 115 10.00 5.04 -10.53
N GLY A 116 9.84 3.74 -10.33
CA GLY A 116 8.97 2.87 -11.12
C GLY A 116 7.52 3.32 -11.07
N GLY A 117 6.99 3.62 -9.88
CA GLY A 117 5.62 4.14 -9.74
C GLY A 117 5.38 5.44 -10.50
N VAL A 118 6.33 6.39 -10.42
CA VAL A 118 6.27 7.66 -11.18
C VAL A 118 6.36 7.41 -12.70
N LEU A 119 7.25 6.51 -13.14
CA LEU A 119 7.42 6.17 -14.56
C LEU A 119 6.18 5.48 -15.12
N VAL A 120 5.57 4.55 -14.40
CA VAL A 120 4.32 3.91 -14.81
C VAL A 120 3.21 4.95 -14.94
N ALA A 121 3.08 5.89 -14.00
CA ALA A 121 2.10 6.97 -14.11
C ALA A 121 2.34 7.84 -15.36
N LYS A 122 3.61 8.08 -15.74
CA LYS A 122 3.94 8.79 -16.98
C LYS A 122 3.61 7.99 -18.23
N VAL A 123 3.89 6.69 -18.24
CA VAL A 123 3.54 5.80 -19.35
C VAL A 123 2.03 5.75 -19.52
N MET A 124 1.27 5.65 -18.43
CA MET A 124 -0.20 5.72 -18.47
C MET A 124 -0.69 7.03 -19.10
N ASN A 125 -0.02 8.17 -18.82
CA ASN A 125 -0.37 9.46 -19.41
C ASN A 125 -0.17 9.56 -20.93
N LEU A 126 0.58 8.64 -21.55
CA LEU A 126 0.73 8.57 -23.00
C LEU A 126 -0.51 7.98 -23.68
N PHE A 127 -1.24 7.10 -23.00
CA PHE A 127 -2.43 6.42 -23.54
C PHE A 127 -3.75 7.06 -23.05
N LEU A 128 -3.69 7.89 -22.01
CA LEU A 128 -4.86 8.58 -21.46
C LEU A 128 -5.23 9.81 -22.30
N LYS A 129 -6.53 9.97 -22.56
CA LYS A 129 -7.09 11.15 -23.25
C LYS A 129 -6.79 12.43 -22.48
N ASP A 130 -6.61 13.53 -23.21
CA ASP A 130 -6.47 14.86 -22.63
C ASP A 130 -7.69 15.19 -21.76
N GLY A 131 -7.45 15.41 -20.45
CA GLY A 131 -8.49 15.58 -19.42
C GLY A 131 -8.63 14.41 -18.43
N ASN A 132 -7.99 13.27 -18.67
CA ASN A 132 -7.90 12.13 -17.74
C ASN A 132 -6.45 11.76 -17.37
N LYS A 133 -5.49 12.64 -17.66
CA LYS A 133 -4.09 12.46 -17.27
C LYS A 133 -3.97 12.41 -15.74
N ILE A 134 -3.15 11.48 -15.26
CA ILE A 134 -2.86 11.23 -13.85
C ILE A 134 -1.65 12.07 -13.44
N ASN A 135 -1.72 12.70 -12.28
CA ASN A 135 -0.56 13.38 -11.72
C ASN A 135 0.53 12.35 -11.36
N PRO A 136 1.75 12.40 -11.95
CA PRO A 136 2.79 11.41 -11.70
C PRO A 136 3.24 11.30 -10.23
N LEU A 137 2.95 12.29 -9.40
CA LEU A 137 3.21 12.23 -7.95
C LEU A 137 2.41 11.10 -7.27
N ILE A 138 1.20 10.81 -7.77
CA ILE A 138 0.38 9.69 -7.30
C ILE A 138 1.09 8.35 -7.53
N GLY A 139 1.90 8.25 -8.59
CA GLY A 139 2.70 7.06 -8.86
C GLY A 139 3.65 6.72 -7.72
N SER A 140 4.31 7.71 -7.12
CA SER A 140 5.16 7.52 -5.94
C SER A 140 4.39 7.23 -4.65
N ALA A 141 3.12 7.64 -4.54
CA ALA A 141 2.26 7.24 -3.43
C ALA A 141 1.87 5.75 -3.47
N GLY A 142 2.15 5.05 -4.58
CA GLY A 142 1.96 3.61 -4.72
C GLY A 142 2.92 2.76 -3.87
N VAL A 143 3.96 3.35 -3.29
CA VAL A 143 4.79 2.68 -2.28
C VAL A 143 3.92 2.51 -1.02
N SER A 144 3.66 1.25 -0.61
CA SER A 144 2.68 0.85 0.42
C SER A 144 2.97 1.32 1.87
N ALA A 145 3.67 2.44 2.07
CA ALA A 145 3.86 3.08 3.37
C ALA A 145 2.62 3.90 3.75
N VAL A 146 1.52 3.22 4.07
CA VAL A 146 0.23 3.84 4.41
C VAL A 146 0.27 4.44 5.83
N PRO A 147 -0.24 5.66 6.09
CA PRO A 147 -0.69 6.69 5.15
C PRO A 147 0.42 7.67 4.72
N ALA A 148 1.65 7.48 5.19
CA ALA A 148 2.76 8.41 5.03
C ALA A 148 3.13 8.71 3.57
N ALA A 149 3.17 7.69 2.69
CA ALA A 149 3.51 7.87 1.27
C ALA A 149 2.55 8.84 0.56
N ALA A 150 1.25 8.71 0.82
CA ALA A 150 0.25 9.62 0.28
C ALA A 150 0.41 11.05 0.84
N ARG A 151 0.73 11.19 2.13
CA ARG A 151 0.99 12.51 2.75
C ARG A 151 2.22 13.20 2.19
N VAL A 152 3.32 12.46 1.98
CA VAL A 152 4.53 13.00 1.35
C VAL A 152 4.22 13.44 -0.08
N SER A 153 3.49 12.62 -0.85
CA SER A 153 3.07 13.02 -2.19
C SER A 153 2.14 14.24 -2.21
N GLN A 154 1.34 14.43 -1.16
CA GLN A 154 0.48 15.61 -1.01
C GLN A 154 1.29 16.87 -0.68
N ASN A 155 2.36 16.75 0.10
CA ASN A 155 3.23 17.88 0.43
C ASN A 155 4.11 18.31 -0.77
N GLU A 156 4.46 17.36 -1.64
CA GLU A 156 5.34 17.60 -2.81
C GLU A 156 4.58 18.08 -4.07
N GLY A 157 3.25 18.05 -4.06
CA GLY A 157 2.37 18.40 -5.19
C GLY A 157 1.62 19.70 -5.03
#